data_AF-A0A813KK62-F1
#
_entry.id   AF-A0A813KK62-F1
#
_cell.length_a   1.000
_cell.length_b   1.000
_cell.length_c   1.000
_cell.angle_alpha   90.00
_cell.angle_beta   90.00
_cell.angle_gamma   90.00
#
_symmetry.space_group_name_H-M   'P 1'
#
loop_
_entity.id
_entity.type
_entity.pdbx_description
1 polymer ?
#
loop_
_entity_poly.entity_id
_entity_poly.type
_entity_poly.pdbx_seq_one_letter_code
_entity_poly.pdbx_strand_id
1 'polypeptide(L)'
;MDLSCATCCSEDLERMSSRLSAAVADGITELAVLVLPGSFNPVHSDHLRCLELARAHLLSQGVHTLAGFLQPSSDQYVLGKLDGEAMSLQNRVTACKIAARDHSDWVAVWRSGESSGSKATKLCEGFLHNKFCGHGARILAFQVCGADFVERCSTSRWSIRAMQPKVVIARSGSQLPPGPPGEGWHVVWAGKELGRFSALSVRRGVNPRKIQGAKRHPGNQLSELTVTSDQCCVPILFGAGGVGRFFCFSNFIGVLYQLKKINDMGGKEEKAPQRRKCAETAVKHALLILQTAHLSLLWQSHDGIVGLAGIVTSWMDLIAQLPAKPAVKVSPDAKSTAK
;
A
#
# COMPACT_ATOMS: atom_id res chain seq x y z
N MET A 1 9.73 4.61 14.47
CA MET A 1 8.89 5.59 13.76
C MET A 1 7.45 5.11 13.82
N ASP A 2 6.57 5.90 14.40
CA ASP A 2 5.16 5.55 14.54
C ASP A 2 4.43 5.60 13.18
N LEU A 3 4.03 4.42 12.71
CA LEU A 3 3.32 4.19 11.45
C LEU A 3 1.84 3.84 11.69
N SER A 4 1.35 4.04 12.91
CA SER A 4 -0.08 3.94 13.24
C SER A 4 -0.93 5.00 12.54
N CYS A 5 -0.32 6.11 12.10
CA CYS A 5 -1.02 7.19 11.43
C CYS A 5 -0.97 7.03 9.90
N ALA A 6 -2.13 6.83 9.27
CA ALA A 6 -2.31 6.74 7.82
C ALA A 6 -2.16 8.10 7.08
N THR A 7 -1.57 9.10 7.72
CA THR A 7 -1.42 10.48 7.21
C THR A 7 0.05 10.91 7.27
N CYS A 8 0.39 12.20 7.28
CA CYS A 8 1.76 12.69 7.48
C CYS A 8 2.22 12.53 8.95
N CYS A 9 3.48 12.85 9.29
CA CYS A 9 3.95 12.78 10.68
C CYS A 9 3.61 14.07 11.46
N SER A 10 3.70 14.00 12.78
CA SER A 10 3.40 15.13 13.68
C SER A 10 4.30 16.33 13.40
N GLU A 11 5.58 16.10 13.13
CA GLU A 11 6.55 17.16 12.85
C GLU A 11 6.17 17.93 11.57
N ASP A 12 5.69 17.24 10.54
CA ASP A 12 5.21 17.88 9.31
C ASP A 12 3.93 18.69 9.59
N LEU A 13 3.04 18.21 10.45
CA LEU A 13 1.83 18.93 10.86
C LEU A 13 2.14 20.19 11.66
N GLU A 14 3.14 20.16 12.53
CA GLU A 14 3.61 21.34 13.27
C GLU A 14 4.17 22.39 12.31
N ARG A 15 5.04 22.00 11.38
CA ARG A 15 5.54 22.92 10.34
C ARG A 15 4.43 23.49 9.48
N MET A 16 3.41 22.70 9.14
CA MET A 16 2.23 23.20 8.44
C MET A 16 1.44 24.18 9.29
N SER A 17 1.25 23.91 10.57
CA SER A 17 0.57 24.83 11.50
C SER A 17 1.26 26.18 11.56
N SER A 18 2.59 26.20 11.70
CA SER A 18 3.36 27.45 11.73
C SER A 18 3.22 28.25 10.43
N ARG A 19 3.26 27.58 9.27
CA ARG A 19 3.10 28.23 7.96
C ARG A 19 1.69 28.74 7.72
N LEU A 20 0.68 28.00 8.18
CA LEU A 20 -0.70 28.41 8.15
C LEU A 20 -0.91 29.69 8.96
N SER A 21 -0.40 29.73 10.20
CA SER A 21 -0.47 30.92 11.04
C SER A 21 0.21 32.13 10.40
N ALA A 22 1.40 31.95 9.81
CA ALA A 22 2.10 33.02 9.10
C ALA A 22 1.30 33.53 7.90
N ALA A 23 0.78 32.62 7.06
CA ALA A 23 -0.02 32.99 5.90
C ALA A 23 -1.30 33.76 6.27
N VAL A 24 -1.98 33.34 7.34
CA VAL A 24 -3.19 34.01 7.84
C VAL A 24 -2.85 35.39 8.39
N ALA A 25 -1.71 35.56 9.07
CA ALA A 25 -1.23 36.88 9.51
C ALA A 25 -0.94 37.82 8.32
N ASP A 26 -0.51 37.27 7.18
CA ASP A 26 -0.33 37.99 5.92
C ASP A 26 -1.66 38.23 5.16
N GLY A 27 -2.81 37.86 5.75
CA GLY A 27 -4.13 38.06 5.15
C GLY A 27 -4.53 37.01 4.11
N ILE A 28 -3.79 35.91 4.00
CA ILE A 28 -4.10 34.82 3.07
C ILE A 28 -5.25 33.98 3.64
N THR A 29 -6.39 34.00 2.97
CA THR A 29 -7.62 33.29 3.38
C THR A 29 -7.83 31.96 2.68
N GLU A 30 -7.01 31.63 1.68
CA GLU A 30 -7.07 30.37 0.94
C GLU A 30 -5.68 29.83 0.63
N LEU A 31 -5.48 28.55 0.92
CA LEU A 31 -4.21 27.86 0.76
C LEU A 31 -4.38 26.54 0.04
N ALA A 32 -3.47 26.27 -0.90
CA ALA A 32 -3.40 25.03 -1.64
C ALA A 32 -2.55 23.98 -0.91
N VAL A 33 -2.97 22.72 -1.01
CA VAL A 33 -2.14 21.56 -0.69
C VAL A 33 -1.99 20.72 -1.95
N LEU A 34 -0.75 20.46 -2.35
CA LEU A 34 -0.44 19.66 -3.53
C LEU A 34 -0.28 18.21 -3.13
N VAL A 35 -1.02 17.29 -3.74
CA VAL A 35 -0.87 15.85 -3.51
C VAL A 35 -0.42 15.21 -4.81
N LEU A 36 0.72 14.53 -4.81
CA LEU A 36 1.23 13.75 -5.94
C LEU A 36 1.10 12.25 -5.62
N PRO A 37 0.01 11.59 -6.07
CA PRO A 37 -0.12 10.15 -6.02
C PRO A 37 0.84 9.47 -6.99
N GLY A 38 1.43 8.36 -6.58
CA GLY A 38 2.30 7.60 -7.46
C GLY A 38 2.67 6.22 -6.91
N SER A 39 3.11 5.35 -7.81
CA SER A 39 3.68 4.07 -7.39
C SER A 39 4.97 4.28 -6.59
N PHE A 40 5.79 5.29 -6.93
CA PHE A 40 7.08 5.60 -6.29
C PHE A 40 7.96 4.36 -6.04
N ASN A 41 8.23 3.62 -7.12
CA ASN A 41 8.97 2.36 -7.09
C ASN A 41 10.25 2.40 -7.93
N PRO A 42 11.28 3.19 -7.58
CA PRO A 42 11.34 4.15 -6.47
C PRO A 42 10.87 5.56 -6.86
N VAL A 43 10.77 6.46 -5.87
CA VAL A 43 10.70 7.92 -6.09
C VAL A 43 12.00 8.41 -6.75
N HIS A 44 11.95 9.57 -7.41
CA HIS A 44 13.08 10.21 -8.09
C HIS A 44 12.85 11.71 -8.23
N SER A 45 13.88 12.46 -8.65
CA SER A 45 13.89 13.92 -8.74
C SER A 45 12.74 14.51 -9.56
N ASP A 46 12.38 13.92 -10.70
CA ASP A 46 11.25 14.45 -11.50
C ASP A 46 9.93 14.48 -10.72
N HIS A 47 9.72 13.61 -9.72
CA HIS A 47 8.51 13.66 -8.89
C HIS A 47 8.48 14.91 -8.00
N LEU A 48 9.61 15.26 -7.39
CA LEU A 48 9.75 16.50 -6.62
C LEU A 48 9.64 17.71 -7.55
N ARG A 49 10.25 17.64 -8.74
CA ARG A 49 10.13 18.71 -9.74
C ARG A 49 8.69 18.94 -10.18
N CYS A 50 7.88 17.88 -10.32
CA CYS A 50 6.45 18.03 -10.59
C CYS A 50 5.72 18.83 -9.49
N LEU A 51 6.06 18.60 -8.22
CA LEU A 51 5.50 19.37 -7.11
C LEU A 51 5.94 20.84 -7.18
N GLU A 52 7.23 21.11 -7.41
CA GLU A 52 7.75 22.48 -7.54
C GLU A 52 7.10 23.24 -8.70
N LEU A 53 6.95 22.60 -9.87
CA LEU A 53 6.27 23.17 -11.03
C LEU A 53 4.81 23.50 -10.73
N ALA A 54 4.11 22.59 -10.06
CA ALA A 54 2.73 22.82 -9.65
C ALA A 54 2.61 23.98 -8.66
N ARG A 55 3.52 24.05 -7.67
CA ARG A 55 3.59 25.15 -6.70
C ARG A 55 3.83 26.49 -7.37
N ALA A 56 4.82 26.57 -8.27
CA ALA A 56 5.14 27.78 -9.01
C ALA A 56 3.97 28.24 -9.90
N HIS A 57 3.29 27.29 -10.56
CA HIS A 57 2.11 27.59 -11.36
C HIS A 57 0.98 28.18 -10.50
N LEU A 58 0.62 27.53 -9.39
CA LEU A 58 -0.42 28.05 -8.50
C LEU A 58 -0.06 29.42 -7.93
N LEU A 59 1.20 29.63 -7.54
CA LEU A 59 1.67 30.93 -7.07
C LEU A 59 1.53 32.01 -8.14
N SER A 60 1.82 31.70 -9.41
CA SER A 60 1.63 32.65 -10.52
C SER A 60 0.16 33.05 -10.73
N GLN A 61 -0.78 32.25 -10.21
CA GLN A 61 -2.22 32.52 -10.22
C GLN A 61 -2.70 33.16 -8.90
N GLY A 62 -1.79 33.57 -8.02
CA GLY A 62 -2.12 34.13 -6.71
C GLY A 62 -2.54 33.09 -5.66
N VAL A 63 -2.38 31.79 -5.94
CA VAL A 63 -2.75 30.72 -5.01
C VAL A 63 -1.52 30.26 -4.22
N HIS A 64 -1.51 30.56 -2.93
CA HIS A 64 -0.41 30.21 -2.03
C HIS A 64 -0.45 28.73 -1.64
N THR A 65 0.70 28.05 -1.63
CA THR A 65 0.78 26.63 -1.27
C THR A 65 1.20 26.46 0.18
N LEU A 66 0.37 25.79 0.98
CA LEU A 66 0.68 25.39 2.35
C LEU A 66 1.64 24.19 2.39
N ALA A 67 1.45 23.16 1.57
CA ALA A 67 2.31 21.98 1.59
C ALA A 67 2.22 21.16 0.28
N GLY A 68 3.23 20.34 0.04
CA GLY A 68 3.26 19.29 -0.97
C GLY A 68 3.35 17.91 -0.31
N PHE A 69 2.69 16.92 -0.90
CA PHE A 69 2.71 15.54 -0.43
C PHE A 69 3.07 14.57 -1.53
N LEU A 70 4.12 13.77 -1.31
CA LEU A 70 4.31 12.52 -2.02
C LEU A 70 3.37 11.47 -1.40
N GLN A 71 2.50 10.86 -2.22
CA GLN A 71 1.54 9.87 -1.76
C GLN A 71 1.75 8.49 -2.42
N PRO A 72 2.52 7.59 -1.79
CA PRO A 72 2.67 6.22 -2.28
C PRO A 72 1.36 5.44 -2.28
N SER A 73 1.00 4.88 -3.44
CA SER A 73 -0.19 4.01 -3.60
C SER A 73 -0.06 2.68 -2.84
N SER A 74 -1.17 1.95 -2.65
CA SER A 74 -1.16 0.65 -1.94
C SER A 74 -0.22 -0.38 -2.57
N ASP A 75 0.19 -1.37 -1.77
CA ASP A 75 0.97 -2.51 -2.27
C ASP A 75 0.19 -3.33 -3.30
N GLN A 76 -1.10 -3.58 -3.07
CA GLN A 76 -1.95 -4.30 -4.02
C GLN A 76 -1.97 -3.61 -5.39
N TYR A 77 -2.07 -2.28 -5.41
CA TYR A 77 -2.06 -1.51 -6.65
C TYR A 77 -0.72 -1.57 -7.38
N VAL A 78 0.39 -1.50 -6.65
CA VAL A 78 1.73 -1.54 -7.27
C VAL A 78 2.10 -2.94 -7.72
N LEU A 79 1.74 -3.98 -6.96
CA LEU A 79 1.93 -5.38 -7.35
C LEU A 79 1.20 -5.69 -8.66
N GLY A 80 -0.06 -5.27 -8.80
CA GLY A 80 -0.81 -5.45 -10.06
C GLY A 80 -0.23 -4.70 -11.26
N LYS A 81 0.78 -3.84 -11.06
CA LYS A 81 1.48 -3.12 -12.14
C LYS A 81 2.90 -3.59 -12.41
N LEU A 82 3.62 -4.05 -11.38
CA LEU A 82 5.07 -4.22 -11.40
C LEU A 82 5.53 -5.62 -10.96
N ASP A 83 4.61 -6.55 -10.73
CA ASP A 83 4.87 -7.92 -10.30
C ASP A 83 5.92 -7.98 -9.17
N GLY A 84 6.85 -8.94 -9.22
CA GLY A 84 7.89 -9.15 -8.21
C GLY A 84 8.94 -8.04 -8.05
N GLU A 85 8.85 -6.94 -8.81
CA GLU A 85 9.71 -5.76 -8.64
C GLU A 85 9.11 -4.70 -7.69
N ALA A 86 7.91 -4.93 -7.15
CA ALA A 86 7.24 -3.97 -6.28
C ALA A 86 7.90 -3.87 -4.89
N MET A 87 8.43 -2.69 -4.55
CA MET A 87 8.80 -2.38 -3.17
C MET A 87 7.54 -2.28 -2.30
N SER A 88 7.63 -2.76 -1.06
CA SER A 88 6.57 -2.58 -0.06
C SER A 88 6.24 -1.11 0.17
N LEU A 89 5.02 -0.80 0.61
CA LEU A 89 4.54 0.55 0.86
C LEU A 89 5.46 1.25 1.85
N GLN A 90 5.97 0.50 2.83
CA GLN A 90 6.88 1.00 3.85
C GLN A 90 8.23 1.39 3.29
N ASN A 91 8.80 0.58 2.39
CA ASN A 91 10.04 0.92 1.72
C ASN A 91 9.84 2.14 0.80
N ARG A 92 8.68 2.26 0.15
CA ARG A 92 8.37 3.41 -0.73
C ARG A 92 8.11 4.68 0.07
N VAL A 93 7.40 4.61 1.19
CA VAL A 93 7.25 5.73 2.14
C VAL A 93 8.61 6.18 2.65
N THR A 94 9.48 5.24 3.01
CA THR A 94 10.85 5.55 3.47
C THR A 94 11.67 6.22 2.36
N ALA A 95 11.61 5.70 1.14
CA ALA A 95 12.27 6.31 -0.02
C ALA A 95 11.74 7.72 -0.30
N CYS A 96 10.41 7.95 -0.24
CA CYS A 96 9.81 9.27 -0.37
C CYS A 96 10.27 10.24 0.72
N LYS A 97 10.39 9.77 1.97
CA LYS A 97 10.90 10.60 3.08
C LYS A 97 12.35 11.00 2.84
N ILE A 98 13.18 10.08 2.34
CA ILE A 98 14.59 10.36 2.02
C ILE A 98 14.66 11.38 0.88
N ALA A 99 13.90 11.18 -0.20
CA ALA A 99 13.89 12.10 -1.34
C ALA A 99 13.38 13.50 -0.96
N ALA A 100 12.42 13.61 -0.04
CA ALA A 100 11.86 14.88 0.39
C ALA A 100 12.73 15.65 1.42
N ARG A 101 13.87 15.09 1.89
CA ARG A 101 14.69 15.72 2.94
C ARG A 101 15.11 17.15 2.59
N ASP A 102 15.58 17.34 1.36
CA ASP A 102 16.09 18.64 0.88
C ASP A 102 14.95 19.63 0.56
N HIS A 103 13.70 19.18 0.61
CA HIS A 103 12.49 19.97 0.42
C HIS A 103 11.57 19.91 1.65
N SER A 104 12.10 19.56 2.82
CA SER A 104 11.31 19.30 4.04
C SER A 104 10.70 20.55 4.67
N ASP A 105 11.04 21.73 4.15
CA ASP A 105 10.38 23.00 4.45
C ASP A 105 8.92 22.99 3.98
N TRP A 106 8.60 22.24 2.91
CA TRP A 106 7.26 22.23 2.36
C TRP A 106 6.72 20.91 1.80
N VAL A 107 7.59 19.96 1.48
CA VAL A 107 7.22 18.63 0.99
C VAL A 107 7.28 17.59 2.12
N ALA A 108 6.19 16.85 2.26
CA ALA A 108 6.02 15.77 3.21
C ALA A 108 5.52 14.48 2.52
N VAL A 109 5.33 13.41 3.29
CA VAL A 109 4.83 12.12 2.77
C VAL A 109 3.45 11.81 3.34
N TRP A 110 2.47 11.59 2.47
CA TRP A 110 1.13 11.14 2.83
C TRP A 110 1.05 9.62 2.79
N ARG A 111 0.87 8.99 3.96
CA ARG A 111 1.10 7.54 4.15
C ARG A 111 -0.15 6.67 4.01
N SER A 112 -1.24 7.18 3.44
CA SER A 112 -2.52 6.47 3.44
C SER A 112 -2.54 5.17 2.64
N GLY A 113 -1.61 5.00 1.69
CA GLY A 113 -1.62 3.85 0.79
C GLY A 113 -2.85 3.80 -0.12
N GLU A 114 -3.58 4.90 -0.31
CA GLU A 114 -4.77 4.92 -1.16
C GLU A 114 -4.38 4.73 -2.64
N SER A 115 -5.11 3.87 -3.34
CA SER A 115 -4.85 3.49 -4.74
C SER A 115 -5.41 4.52 -5.73
N SER A 116 -6.51 5.19 -5.35
CA SER A 116 -7.11 6.25 -6.17
C SER A 116 -6.52 7.61 -5.83
N GLY A 117 -5.85 8.24 -6.79
CA GLY A 117 -5.24 9.56 -6.59
C GLY A 117 -6.23 10.65 -6.16
N SER A 118 -7.43 10.68 -6.75
CA SER A 118 -8.50 11.61 -6.34
C SER A 118 -8.98 11.31 -4.91
N LYS A 119 -9.13 10.03 -4.54
CA LYS A 119 -9.55 9.66 -3.18
C LYS A 119 -8.47 10.03 -2.16
N ALA A 120 -7.20 9.78 -2.46
CA ALA A 120 -6.08 10.16 -1.62
C ALA A 120 -6.03 11.67 -1.37
N THR A 121 -6.21 12.45 -2.43
CA THR A 121 -6.22 13.91 -2.38
C THR A 121 -7.41 14.42 -1.55
N LYS A 122 -8.62 13.85 -1.74
CA LYS A 122 -9.80 14.20 -0.94
C LYS A 122 -9.66 13.83 0.54
N LEU A 123 -9.05 12.68 0.85
CA LEU A 123 -8.75 12.27 2.22
C LEU A 123 -7.76 13.24 2.88
N CYS A 124 -6.74 13.68 2.13
CA CYS A 124 -5.78 14.68 2.60
C CYS A 124 -6.47 16.01 2.91
N GLU A 125 -7.30 16.51 1.99
CA GLU A 125 -8.08 17.74 2.19
C GLU A 125 -8.95 17.67 3.44
N GLY A 126 -9.79 16.64 3.57
CA GLY A 126 -10.70 16.49 4.70
C GLY A 126 -9.96 16.37 6.03
N PHE A 127 -8.84 15.64 6.06
CA PHE A 127 -8.01 15.52 7.25
C PHE A 127 -7.43 16.87 7.67
N LEU A 128 -6.83 17.62 6.73
CA LEU A 128 -6.20 18.91 7.03
C LEU A 128 -7.23 19.98 7.36
N HIS A 129 -8.38 19.98 6.68
CA HIS A 129 -9.50 20.84 7.00
C HIS A 129 -9.98 20.63 8.44
N ASN A 130 -10.15 19.37 8.86
CA ASN A 130 -10.55 19.06 10.24
C ASN A 130 -9.45 19.42 11.24
N LYS A 131 -8.18 19.14 10.90
CA LYS A 131 -7.02 19.40 11.77
C LYS A 131 -6.80 20.89 12.01
N PHE A 132 -7.05 21.71 10.99
CA PHE A 132 -6.83 23.16 11.00
C PHE A 132 -8.15 23.94 10.92
N CYS A 133 -9.27 23.33 11.31
CA CYS A 133 -10.55 24.01 11.35
C CYS A 133 -10.45 25.26 12.25
N GLY A 134 -11.07 26.37 11.82
CA GLY A 134 -11.06 27.63 12.57
C GLY A 134 -9.77 28.44 12.50
N HIS A 135 -8.75 28.02 11.74
CA HIS A 135 -7.49 28.76 11.63
C HIS A 135 -7.51 29.94 10.64
N GLY A 136 -8.69 30.38 10.18
CA GLY A 136 -8.84 31.60 9.37
C GLY A 136 -8.50 31.49 7.88
N ALA A 137 -8.01 30.33 7.41
CA ALA A 137 -7.83 30.05 5.99
C ALA A 137 -8.47 28.72 5.56
N ARG A 138 -9.03 28.71 4.36
CA ARG A 138 -9.56 27.52 3.71
C ARG A 138 -8.42 26.73 3.05
N ILE A 139 -8.37 25.42 3.30
CA ILE A 139 -7.40 24.52 2.67
C ILE A 139 -8.09 23.81 1.50
N LEU A 140 -7.50 23.89 0.31
CA LEU A 140 -7.97 23.22 -0.91
C LEU A 140 -6.87 22.29 -1.44
N ALA A 141 -7.20 21.02 -1.67
CA ALA A 141 -6.22 20.06 -2.17
C ALA A 141 -6.30 19.89 -3.70
N PHE A 142 -5.13 19.99 -4.33
CA PHE A 142 -4.94 19.77 -5.76
C PHE A 142 -4.24 18.44 -6.00
N GLN A 143 -4.80 17.62 -6.89
CA GLN A 143 -4.11 16.43 -7.35
C GLN A 143 -3.08 16.83 -8.41
N VAL A 144 -1.80 16.60 -8.15
CA VAL A 144 -0.73 16.70 -9.14
C VAL A 144 -0.62 15.38 -9.88
N CYS A 145 -0.57 15.42 -11.21
CA CYS A 145 -0.39 14.24 -12.04
C CYS A 145 0.38 14.56 -13.34
N GLY A 146 0.95 13.55 -13.97
CA GLY A 146 1.51 13.68 -15.33
C GLY A 146 0.40 13.69 -16.38
N ALA A 147 0.69 14.24 -17.57
CA ALA A 147 -0.24 14.20 -18.70
C ALA A 147 -0.63 12.77 -19.14
N ASP A 148 0.23 11.77 -18.88
CA ASP A 148 -0.04 10.35 -19.14
C ASP A 148 -1.23 9.81 -18.32
N PHE A 149 -1.54 10.43 -17.18
CA PHE A 149 -2.75 10.13 -16.43
C PHE A 149 -4.01 10.62 -17.18
N VAL A 150 -3.95 11.83 -17.75
CA VAL A 150 -5.08 12.41 -18.50
C VAL A 150 -5.37 11.59 -19.74
N GLU A 151 -4.32 11.29 -20.51
CA GLU A 151 -4.35 10.49 -21.74
C GLU A 151 -5.02 9.12 -21.55
N ARG A 152 -4.72 8.44 -20.44
CA ARG A 152 -5.22 7.07 -20.20
C ARG A 152 -6.55 7.03 -19.46
N CYS A 153 -6.78 7.98 -18.55
CA CYS A 153 -7.80 7.81 -17.51
C CYS A 153 -8.81 8.95 -17.47
N SER A 154 -8.66 10.02 -18.25
CA SER A 154 -9.52 11.21 -18.12
C SER A 154 -9.84 11.93 -19.42
N THR A 155 -9.55 11.34 -20.58
CA THR A 155 -9.89 11.92 -21.89
C THR A 155 -11.38 12.31 -21.99
N SER A 156 -12.29 11.43 -21.56
CA SER A 156 -13.73 11.71 -21.54
C SER A 156 -14.17 12.78 -20.54
N ARG A 157 -13.27 13.19 -19.63
CA ARG A 157 -13.53 14.18 -18.58
C ARG A 157 -12.74 15.48 -18.76
N TRP A 158 -12.01 15.62 -19.86
CA TRP A 158 -11.13 16.75 -20.09
C TRP A 158 -11.87 18.08 -20.15
N SER A 159 -12.94 18.14 -20.94
CA SER A 159 -13.71 19.37 -21.18
C SER A 159 -14.77 19.65 -20.10
N ILE A 160 -14.90 18.79 -19.09
CA ILE A 160 -15.82 19.01 -17.97
C ILE A 160 -15.06 19.46 -16.73
N ARG A 161 -15.75 20.19 -15.85
CA ARG A 161 -15.19 20.64 -14.57
C ARG A 161 -14.60 19.46 -13.79
N ALA A 162 -13.36 19.63 -13.32
CA ALA A 162 -12.72 18.64 -12.48
C ALA A 162 -13.45 18.54 -11.14
N MET A 163 -13.92 17.34 -10.77
CA MET A 163 -14.54 17.11 -9.45
C MET A 163 -13.60 17.47 -8.29
N GLN A 164 -12.30 17.32 -8.51
CA GLN A 164 -11.26 17.79 -7.63
C GLN A 164 -10.21 18.50 -8.47
N PRO A 165 -9.79 19.72 -8.10
CA PRO A 165 -8.80 20.47 -8.85
C PRO A 165 -7.54 19.67 -9.12
N LYS A 166 -6.97 19.81 -10.31
CA LYS A 166 -5.80 19.05 -10.74
C LYS A 166 -4.76 19.97 -11.34
N VAL A 167 -3.49 19.68 -11.05
CA VAL A 167 -2.36 20.27 -11.76
C VAL A 167 -1.70 19.18 -12.60
N VAL A 168 -1.87 19.29 -13.91
CA VAL A 168 -1.37 18.36 -14.92
C VAL A 168 -0.02 18.85 -15.41
N ILE A 169 1.03 18.08 -15.15
CA ILE A 169 2.38 18.35 -15.62
C ILE A 169 2.60 17.66 -16.96
N ALA A 170 2.59 18.45 -18.03
CA ALA A 170 2.80 17.98 -19.39
C ALA A 170 4.29 18.06 -19.76
N ARG A 171 4.80 16.98 -20.37
CA ARG A 171 6.19 16.87 -20.82
C ARG A 171 6.26 17.11 -22.32
N SER A 172 7.46 17.33 -22.86
CA SER A 172 7.65 17.34 -24.32
C SER A 172 7.15 16.03 -24.92
N GLY A 173 6.21 16.13 -25.85
CA GLY A 173 5.58 14.98 -26.53
C GLY A 173 4.29 14.46 -25.87
N SER A 174 3.85 15.04 -24.74
CA SER A 174 2.53 14.73 -24.17
C SER A 174 1.41 15.12 -25.14
N GLN A 175 0.40 14.25 -25.26
CA GLN A 175 -0.75 14.44 -26.13
C GLN A 175 -2.01 14.66 -25.29
N LEU A 176 -2.23 15.90 -24.87
CA LEU A 176 -3.47 16.24 -24.16
C LEU A 176 -4.68 16.15 -25.11
N PRO A 177 -5.87 15.84 -24.58
CA PRO A 177 -7.09 15.81 -25.39
C PRO A 177 -7.34 17.17 -26.08
N PRO A 178 -7.99 17.17 -27.26
CA PRO A 178 -8.24 18.40 -28.00
C PRO A 178 -9.19 19.34 -27.23
N GLY A 179 -9.04 20.64 -27.48
CA GLY A 179 -9.86 21.68 -26.87
C GLY A 179 -9.37 22.14 -25.48
N PRO A 180 -9.96 23.21 -24.95
CA PRO A 180 -9.56 23.72 -23.65
C PRO A 180 -9.95 22.75 -22.52
N PRO A 181 -9.12 22.66 -21.47
CA PRO A 181 -9.51 21.96 -20.25
C PRO A 181 -10.73 22.61 -19.61
N GLY A 182 -11.57 21.80 -18.96
CA GLY A 182 -12.65 22.30 -18.12
C GLY A 182 -12.14 23.03 -16.87
N GLU A 183 -13.04 23.69 -16.15
CA GLU A 183 -12.72 24.38 -14.89
C GLU A 183 -12.03 23.44 -13.87
N GLY A 184 -10.99 23.92 -13.18
CA GLY A 184 -10.25 23.16 -12.17
C GLY A 184 -9.16 22.24 -12.73
N TRP A 185 -8.95 22.21 -14.04
CA TRP A 185 -7.80 21.57 -14.67
C TRP A 185 -6.73 22.63 -14.98
N HIS A 186 -5.61 22.55 -14.28
CA HIS A 186 -4.46 23.44 -14.46
C HIS A 186 -3.37 22.70 -15.24
N VAL A 187 -2.96 23.24 -16.39
CA VAL A 187 -1.96 22.59 -17.25
C VAL A 187 -0.64 23.32 -17.16
N VAL A 188 0.42 22.60 -16.81
CA VAL A 188 1.79 23.14 -16.71
C VAL A 188 2.67 22.42 -17.71
N TRP A 189 3.19 23.18 -18.67
CA TRP A 189 4.15 22.66 -19.65
C TRP A 189 5.56 22.73 -19.07
N ALA A 190 6.13 21.58 -18.72
CA ALA A 190 7.43 21.50 -18.06
C ALA A 190 8.64 21.76 -18.98
N GLY A 191 8.42 21.84 -20.30
CA GLY A 191 9.49 22.05 -21.28
C GLY A 191 10.65 21.05 -21.12
N LYS A 192 11.89 21.56 -21.04
CA LYS A 192 13.12 20.77 -20.81
C LYS A 192 13.46 20.57 -19.33
N GLU A 193 12.65 21.10 -18.41
CA GLU A 193 12.97 21.09 -16.97
C GLU A 193 12.72 19.75 -16.29
N LEU A 194 11.95 18.86 -16.93
CA LEU A 194 11.83 17.47 -16.52
C LEU A 194 12.73 16.59 -17.37
N GLY A 195 13.51 15.74 -16.70
CA GLY A 195 14.28 14.72 -17.38
C GLY A 195 13.38 13.67 -18.02
N ARG A 196 13.97 12.79 -18.84
CA ARG A 196 13.31 11.54 -19.26
C ARG A 196 13.52 10.44 -18.22
N PHE A 197 13.50 10.78 -16.92
CA PHE A 197 13.68 9.80 -15.87
C PHE A 197 12.34 9.11 -15.59
N SER A 198 12.39 7.78 -15.51
CA SER A 198 11.26 6.95 -15.12
C SER A 198 11.74 5.95 -14.08
N ALA A 199 10.86 5.60 -13.14
CA ALA A 199 11.14 4.58 -12.14
C ALA A 199 11.60 3.25 -12.78
N LEU A 200 11.09 2.90 -13.97
CA LEU A 200 11.56 1.75 -14.75
C LEU A 200 13.04 1.88 -15.14
N SER A 201 13.46 3.06 -15.60
CA SER A 201 14.86 3.32 -15.95
C SER A 201 15.77 3.23 -14.73
N VAL A 202 15.33 3.74 -13.58
CA VAL A 202 16.06 3.62 -12.31
C VAL A 202 16.20 2.16 -11.89
N ARG A 203 15.11 1.38 -11.89
CA ARG A 203 15.17 -0.06 -11.55
C ARG A 203 16.09 -0.85 -12.48
N ARG A 204 16.06 -0.55 -13.80
CA ARG A 204 16.97 -1.16 -14.77
C ARG A 204 18.44 -0.82 -14.51
N GLY A 205 18.73 0.39 -14.03
CA GLY A 205 20.08 0.82 -13.68
C GLY A 205 20.61 0.20 -12.39
N VAL A 206 19.74 -0.14 -11.44
CA VAL A 206 20.11 -0.69 -10.13
C VAL A 206 20.18 -2.23 -10.12
N ASN A 207 19.64 -2.92 -11.14
CA ASN A 207 19.62 -4.39 -11.15
C ASN A 207 21.05 -4.98 -11.28
N PRO A 208 21.56 -5.71 -10.27
CA PRO A 208 22.94 -6.19 -10.25
C PRO A 208 23.23 -7.26 -11.31
N ARG A 209 22.21 -7.92 -11.88
CA ARG A 209 22.41 -8.97 -12.91
C ARG A 209 22.98 -8.45 -14.24
N LYS A 210 23.03 -7.13 -14.48
CA LYS A 210 23.70 -6.54 -15.66
C LYS A 210 25.06 -5.90 -15.36
N ILE A 211 25.48 -5.81 -14.09
CA ILE A 211 26.77 -5.21 -13.72
C ILE A 211 27.94 -6.17 -14.01
N GLN A 212 27.67 -7.46 -14.25
CA GLN A 212 28.70 -8.45 -14.63
C GLN A 212 29.11 -8.45 -16.12
N GLY A 213 28.56 -7.56 -16.96
CA GLY A 213 28.89 -7.51 -18.40
C GLY A 213 29.57 -6.23 -18.89
N ALA A 214 29.70 -5.19 -18.05
CA ALA A 214 30.30 -3.93 -18.47
C ALA A 214 31.83 -3.98 -18.32
N LYS A 215 32.56 -4.04 -19.45
CA LYS A 215 34.00 -3.79 -19.48
C LYS A 215 34.27 -2.45 -18.78
N ARG A 216 35.06 -2.49 -17.70
CA ARG A 216 35.55 -1.29 -17.00
C ARG A 216 36.35 -0.43 -17.99
N HIS A 217 35.88 0.80 -18.23
CA HIS A 217 36.77 1.85 -18.74
C HIS A 217 37.66 2.32 -17.58
N PRO A 218 38.99 2.46 -17.79
CA PRO A 218 39.88 2.94 -16.76
C PRO A 218 39.77 4.47 -16.68
N GLY A 219 39.32 4.99 -15.55
CA GLY A 219 39.32 6.44 -15.29
C GLY A 219 38.05 6.95 -14.63
N ASN A 220 37.80 6.56 -13.39
CA ASN A 220 37.22 7.41 -12.36
C ASN A 220 37.25 6.65 -11.03
N GLN A 221 38.11 7.12 -10.12
CA GLN A 221 38.09 6.68 -8.72
C GLN A 221 36.85 7.27 -8.06
N LEU A 222 35.85 6.42 -7.80
CA LEU A 222 34.83 6.67 -6.79
C LEU A 222 35.16 5.74 -5.62
N SER A 223 35.53 6.35 -4.51
CA SER A 223 35.85 5.69 -3.25
C SER A 223 34.74 4.73 -2.84
N GLU A 224 35.14 3.48 -2.69
CA GLU A 224 34.34 2.33 -2.31
C GLU A 224 33.85 2.52 -0.87
N LEU A 225 32.58 2.91 -0.70
CA LEU A 225 31.94 2.94 0.61
C LEU A 225 31.52 1.51 0.96
N THR A 226 32.42 0.78 1.61
CA THR A 226 32.16 -0.54 2.17
C THR A 226 31.19 -0.39 3.34
N VAL A 227 29.89 -0.55 3.09
CA VAL A 227 28.91 -0.72 4.17
C VAL A 227 29.01 -2.16 4.63
N THR A 228 29.74 -2.37 5.72
CA THR A 228 29.80 -3.63 6.44
C THR A 228 28.40 -4.00 6.91
N SER A 229 27.93 -5.12 6.39
CA SER A 229 26.83 -5.92 6.93
C SER A 229 27.20 -6.32 8.34
N ASP A 230 26.63 -5.66 9.35
CA ASP A 230 26.43 -6.28 10.65
C ASP A 230 25.25 -5.63 11.41
N GLN A 231 24.35 -6.52 11.85
CA GLN A 231 23.49 -6.42 13.02
C GLN A 231 22.57 -5.19 13.16
N CYS A 232 21.29 -5.38 12.81
CA CYS A 232 20.17 -4.94 13.64
C CYS A 232 18.90 -5.75 13.29
N CYS A 233 18.78 -6.92 13.91
CA CYS A 233 17.48 -7.56 14.11
C CYS A 233 16.73 -6.80 15.21
N VAL A 234 15.80 -5.93 14.85
CA VAL A 234 14.77 -5.40 15.76
C VAL A 234 13.42 -5.45 15.02
N PRO A 235 12.36 -5.99 15.65
CA PRO A 235 11.20 -6.50 14.94
C PRO A 235 10.32 -5.38 14.38
N ILE A 236 9.91 -5.63 13.14
CA ILE A 236 9.01 -4.83 12.34
C ILE A 236 7.58 -4.98 12.88
N LEU A 237 7.09 -4.01 13.65
CA LEU A 237 5.66 -3.89 13.97
C LEU A 237 4.96 -3.08 12.86
N PHE A 238 4.39 -3.76 11.86
CA PHE A 238 3.49 -3.14 10.86
C PHE A 238 2.06 -3.69 10.94
N GLY A 239 1.16 -2.87 11.46
CA GLY A 239 0.21 -2.14 10.60
C GLY A 239 -0.69 -2.88 9.59
N ALA A 240 -1.00 -4.18 9.76
CA ALA A 240 -2.12 -4.86 9.09
C ALA A 240 -3.25 -5.20 10.08
N GLY A 241 -3.50 -4.31 11.04
CA GLY A 241 -4.12 -4.64 12.32
C GLY A 241 -5.60 -5.06 12.30
N GLY A 242 -6.33 -4.89 11.19
CA GLY A 242 -7.77 -5.21 11.16
C GLY A 242 -8.05 -6.63 10.71
N VAL A 243 -7.81 -6.92 9.43
CA VAL A 243 -8.33 -8.13 8.78
C VAL A 243 -7.55 -9.38 9.16
N GLY A 244 -6.21 -9.31 9.19
CA GLY A 244 -5.37 -10.44 9.61
C GLY A 244 -5.58 -10.80 11.09
N ARG A 245 -5.71 -9.79 11.96
CA ARG A 245 -6.00 -10.01 13.39
C ARG A 245 -7.41 -10.56 13.60
N PHE A 246 -8.40 -10.05 12.87
CA PHE A 246 -9.76 -10.58 12.93
C PHE A 246 -9.84 -12.03 12.43
N PHE A 247 -9.11 -12.37 11.37
CA PHE A 247 -9.05 -13.73 10.84
C PHE A 247 -8.29 -14.70 11.76
N CYS A 248 -7.16 -14.29 12.35
CA CYS A 248 -6.48 -15.07 13.39
C CYS A 248 -7.38 -15.28 14.60
N PHE A 249 -8.08 -14.22 15.04
CA PHE A 249 -8.96 -14.27 16.21
C PHE A 249 -10.19 -15.15 15.98
N SER A 250 -10.81 -15.09 14.81
CA SER A 250 -11.97 -15.94 14.47
C SER A 250 -11.59 -17.42 14.42
N ASN A 251 -10.43 -17.75 13.84
CA ASN A 251 -9.91 -19.11 13.84
C ASN A 251 -9.51 -19.56 15.25
N PHE A 252 -8.95 -18.68 16.08
CA PHE A 252 -8.63 -18.98 17.48
C PHE A 252 -9.88 -19.31 18.31
N ILE A 253 -10.96 -18.55 18.16
CA ILE A 253 -12.27 -18.88 18.74
C ILE A 253 -12.75 -20.26 18.24
N GLY A 254 -12.56 -20.54 16.95
CA GLY A 254 -12.86 -21.85 16.36
C GLY A 254 -12.12 -22.99 17.05
N VAL A 255 -10.82 -22.84 17.33
CA VAL A 255 -10.03 -23.83 18.09
C VAL A 255 -10.62 -24.02 19.50
N LEU A 256 -10.84 -22.93 20.24
CA LEU A 256 -11.35 -23.00 21.61
C LEU A 256 -12.73 -23.67 21.68
N TYR A 257 -13.62 -23.35 20.73
CA TYR A 257 -14.94 -23.97 20.65
C TYR A 257 -14.86 -25.48 20.44
N GLN A 258 -14.00 -25.95 19.53
CA GLN A 258 -13.83 -27.38 19.27
C GLN A 258 -13.18 -28.11 20.46
N LEU A 259 -12.20 -27.49 21.14
CA LEU A 259 -11.58 -28.05 22.34
C LEU A 259 -12.60 -28.18 23.50
N LYS A 260 -13.43 -27.15 23.71
CA LYS A 260 -14.53 -27.22 24.69
C LYS A 260 -15.49 -28.36 24.36
N LYS A 261 -15.88 -28.50 23.08
CA LYS A 261 -16.75 -29.58 22.60
C LYS A 261 -16.14 -30.98 22.85
N ILE A 262 -14.82 -31.14 22.72
CA ILE A 262 -14.11 -32.38 23.05
C ILE A 262 -14.15 -32.69 24.54
N ASN A 263 -14.02 -31.67 25.39
CA ASN A 263 -14.09 -31.79 26.84
C ASN A 263 -15.51 -32.17 27.31
N ASP A 264 -16.53 -31.50 26.77
CA ASP A 264 -17.95 -31.70 27.11
C ASP A 264 -18.46 -33.10 26.70
N MET A 265 -17.83 -33.73 25.69
CA MET A 265 -18.18 -35.09 25.29
C MET A 265 -17.78 -36.16 26.33
N GLY A 266 -16.87 -35.85 27.26
CA GLY A 266 -16.37 -36.77 28.29
C GLY A 266 -15.67 -38.01 27.72
N GLY A 267 -15.21 -38.92 28.59
CA GLY A 267 -14.51 -40.16 28.23
C GLY A 267 -15.38 -41.29 27.68
N LYS A 268 -16.59 -41.00 27.18
CA LYS A 268 -17.52 -42.03 26.71
C LYS A 268 -17.08 -42.54 25.33
N GLU A 269 -16.78 -43.84 25.22
CA GLU A 269 -16.28 -44.48 23.98
C GLU A 269 -17.23 -44.31 22.78
N GLU A 270 -18.54 -44.28 23.02
CA GLU A 270 -19.57 -44.16 21.98
C GLU A 270 -19.47 -42.84 21.18
N LYS A 271 -18.80 -41.81 21.73
CA LYS A 271 -18.58 -40.51 21.07
C LYS A 271 -17.23 -40.38 20.37
N ALA A 272 -16.42 -41.45 20.31
CA ALA A 272 -15.07 -41.42 19.74
C ALA A 272 -15.00 -40.89 18.28
N PRO A 273 -15.90 -41.25 17.35
CA PRO A 273 -15.85 -40.73 15.98
C PRO A 273 -16.13 -39.22 15.91
N GLN A 274 -17.00 -38.72 16.78
CA GLN A 274 -17.36 -37.31 16.84
C GLN A 274 -16.24 -36.49 17.49
N ARG A 275 -15.57 -37.04 18.51
CA ARG A 275 -14.36 -36.45 19.12
C ARG A 275 -13.24 -36.29 18.11
N ARG A 276 -12.99 -37.32 17.29
CA ARG A 276 -11.98 -37.27 16.21
C ARG A 276 -12.26 -36.16 15.21
N LYS A 277 -13.51 -36.02 14.73
CA LYS A 277 -13.89 -34.92 13.82
C LYS A 277 -13.71 -33.52 14.43
N CYS A 278 -14.04 -33.36 15.71
CA CYS A 278 -13.82 -32.09 16.41
C CYS A 278 -12.32 -31.79 16.55
N ALA A 279 -11.49 -32.80 16.82
CA ALA A 279 -10.04 -32.65 16.91
C ALA A 279 -9.41 -32.30 15.55
N GLU A 280 -9.83 -32.95 14.47
CA GLU A 280 -9.42 -32.61 13.09
C GLU A 280 -9.79 -31.16 12.75
N THR A 281 -11.00 -30.71 13.13
CA THR A 281 -11.43 -29.32 12.90
C THR A 281 -10.60 -28.33 13.73
N ALA A 282 -10.26 -28.67 14.98
CA ALA A 282 -9.40 -27.84 15.82
C ALA A 282 -7.99 -27.70 15.24
N VAL A 283 -7.41 -28.81 14.76
CA VAL A 283 -6.09 -28.83 14.10
C VAL A 283 -6.11 -27.97 12.84
N LYS A 284 -7.17 -28.06 12.03
CA LYS A 284 -7.33 -27.22 10.85
C LYS A 284 -7.29 -25.73 11.20
N HIS A 285 -8.06 -25.29 12.19
CA HIS A 285 -8.05 -23.89 12.62
C HIS A 285 -6.69 -23.47 13.19
N ALA A 286 -5.98 -24.34 13.91
CA ALA A 286 -4.63 -24.05 14.40
C ALA A 286 -3.62 -23.84 13.25
N LEU A 287 -3.69 -24.65 12.20
CA LEU A 287 -2.86 -24.50 11.00
C LEU A 287 -3.18 -23.21 10.23
N LEU A 288 -4.46 -22.82 10.14
CA LEU A 288 -4.87 -21.56 9.54
C LEU A 288 -4.38 -20.34 10.34
N ILE A 289 -4.36 -20.43 11.68
CA ILE A 289 -3.75 -19.39 12.54
C ILE A 289 -2.25 -19.29 12.25
N LEU A 290 -1.54 -20.42 12.12
CA LEU A 290 -0.11 -20.41 11.83
C LEU A 290 0.20 -19.75 10.47
N GLN A 291 -0.56 -20.10 9.43
CA GLN A 291 -0.44 -19.50 8.10
C GLN A 291 -0.75 -18.00 8.12
N THR A 292 -1.84 -17.62 8.78
CA THR A 292 -2.26 -16.21 8.85
C THR A 292 -1.30 -15.39 9.70
N ALA A 293 -0.78 -15.93 10.81
CA ALA A 293 0.20 -15.28 11.66
C ALA A 293 1.54 -15.05 10.94
N HIS A 294 1.97 -16.01 10.11
CA HIS A 294 3.15 -15.87 9.27
C HIS A 294 2.95 -14.83 8.16
N LEU A 295 1.86 -14.93 7.38
CA LEU A 295 1.55 -14.01 6.28
C LEU A 295 1.27 -12.58 6.76
N SER A 296 0.74 -12.41 7.97
CA SER A 296 0.52 -11.10 8.60
C SER A 296 1.75 -10.54 9.31
N LEU A 297 2.88 -11.26 9.25
CA LEU A 297 4.13 -10.92 9.94
C LEU A 297 3.97 -10.77 11.47
N LEU A 298 2.90 -11.34 12.06
CA LEU A 298 2.73 -11.41 13.51
C LEU A 298 3.75 -12.38 14.13
N TRP A 299 4.13 -13.43 13.40
CA TRP A 299 5.15 -14.38 13.80
C TRP A 299 5.87 -14.96 12.58
N GLN A 300 7.17 -14.69 12.43
CA GLN A 300 7.99 -15.28 11.36
C GLN A 300 8.39 -16.72 11.72
N SER A 301 7.63 -17.68 11.22
CA SER A 301 8.02 -19.08 11.11
C SER A 301 8.78 -19.35 9.80
N HIS A 302 9.43 -20.50 9.68
CA HIS A 302 10.13 -20.88 8.44
C HIS A 302 9.13 -21.12 7.31
N ASP A 303 9.36 -20.55 6.12
CA ASP A 303 8.46 -20.64 4.95
C ASP A 303 8.08 -22.10 4.61
N GLY A 304 9.03 -23.03 4.76
CA GLY A 304 8.79 -24.46 4.56
C GLY A 304 7.74 -25.06 5.50
N ILE A 305 7.66 -24.59 6.76
CA ILE A 305 6.66 -25.06 7.74
C ILE A 305 5.27 -24.56 7.35
N VAL A 306 5.18 -23.32 6.87
CA VAL A 306 3.91 -22.70 6.46
C VAL A 306 3.41 -23.29 5.14
N GLY A 307 4.31 -23.55 4.20
CA GLY A 307 4.01 -24.30 2.98
C GLY A 307 3.47 -25.71 3.31
N LEU A 308 4.11 -26.43 4.23
CA LEU A 308 3.64 -27.74 4.69
C LEU A 308 2.26 -27.64 5.37
N ALA A 309 2.06 -26.66 6.24
CA ALA A 309 0.75 -26.40 6.86
C ALA A 309 -0.33 -26.14 5.79
N GLY A 310 0.00 -25.39 4.73
CA GLY A 310 -0.85 -25.14 3.56
C GLY A 310 -1.32 -26.42 2.91
N ILE A 311 -0.36 -27.28 2.55
CA ILE A 311 -0.61 -28.58 1.93
C ILE A 311 -1.52 -29.45 2.80
N VAL A 312 -1.25 -29.53 4.11
CA VAL A 312 -2.06 -30.31 5.04
C VAL A 312 -3.50 -29.77 5.12
N THR A 313 -3.69 -28.45 5.23
CA THR A 313 -5.03 -27.86 5.28
C THR A 313 -5.83 -28.11 3.99
N SER A 314 -5.20 -27.99 2.82
CA SER A 314 -5.85 -28.28 1.54
C SER A 314 -6.20 -29.75 1.37
N TRP A 315 -5.35 -30.67 1.86
CA TRP A 315 -5.63 -32.10 1.86
C TRP A 315 -6.84 -32.45 2.74
N MET A 316 -6.95 -31.83 3.92
CA MET A 316 -8.12 -32.00 4.79
C MET A 316 -9.42 -31.52 4.13
N ASP A 317 -9.36 -30.43 3.36
CA ASP A 317 -10.51 -29.94 2.60
C ASP A 317 -10.91 -30.86 1.45
N LEU A 318 -9.94 -31.45 0.74
CA LEU A 318 -10.21 -32.45 -0.28
C LEU A 318 -10.90 -33.69 0.31
N ILE A 319 -10.43 -34.20 1.45
CA ILE A 319 -11.06 -35.35 2.11
C ILE A 319 -12.49 -35.02 2.54
N ALA A 320 -12.75 -33.81 3.04
CA ALA A 320 -14.09 -33.39 3.46
C ALA A 320 -15.09 -33.30 2.29
N GLN A 321 -14.60 -33.08 1.07
CA GLN A 321 -15.41 -32.99 -0.15
C GLN A 321 -15.63 -34.36 -0.83
N LEU A 322 -14.91 -35.41 -0.43
CA LEU A 322 -15.12 -36.74 -0.99
C LEU A 322 -16.52 -37.26 -0.62
N PRO A 323 -17.32 -37.73 -1.59
CA PRO A 323 -18.64 -38.27 -1.32
C PRO A 323 -18.52 -39.46 -0.37
N ALA A 324 -19.37 -39.50 0.66
CA ALA A 324 -19.41 -40.61 1.58
C ALA A 324 -19.61 -41.92 0.80
N LYS A 325 -18.72 -42.90 1.01
CA LYS A 325 -18.88 -44.23 0.41
C LYS A 325 -20.31 -44.71 0.73
N PRO A 326 -21.10 -45.14 -0.27
CA PRO A 326 -22.44 -45.62 -0.01
C PRO A 326 -22.33 -46.78 0.98
N ALA A 327 -23.09 -46.67 2.08
CA ALA A 327 -23.15 -47.73 3.07
C ALA A 327 -23.64 -48.99 2.36
N VAL A 328 -22.79 -50.01 2.30
CA VAL A 328 -23.17 -51.34 1.82
C VAL A 328 -24.26 -51.82 2.76
N LYS A 329 -25.52 -51.77 2.30
CA LYS A 329 -26.64 -52.41 2.99
C LYS A 329 -26.36 -53.91 2.98
N VAL A 330 -25.87 -54.44 4.10
CA VAL A 330 -25.81 -55.88 4.30
C VAL A 330 -27.25 -56.36 4.39
N SER A 331 -27.72 -57.01 3.34
CA SER A 331 -29.04 -57.64 3.30
C SER A 331 -29.09 -58.74 4.36
N PRO A 332 -30.07 -58.75 5.28
CA PRO A 332 -30.20 -59.77 6.30
C PRO A 332 -31.00 -60.96 5.74
N ASP A 333 -30.52 -61.62 4.68
CA ASP A 333 -31.19 -62.81 4.14
C ASP A 333 -30.16 -63.88 3.76
N ALA A 334 -29.73 -64.65 4.76
CA ALA A 334 -29.20 -65.99 4.59
C ALA A 334 -29.17 -66.73 5.95
N LYS A 335 -30.34 -67.08 6.48
CA LYS A 335 -30.47 -68.29 7.30
C LYS A 335 -31.25 -69.32 6.49
N SER A 336 -30.52 -70.05 5.66
CA SER A 336 -31.00 -71.29 5.07
C SER A 336 -31.08 -72.36 6.16
N THR A 337 -32.29 -72.87 6.33
CA THR A 337 -32.60 -74.30 6.47
C THR A 337 -31.41 -75.24 6.23
N ALA A 338 -31.01 -75.99 7.26
CA ALA A 338 -30.36 -77.29 7.11
C ALA A 338 -30.52 -78.12 8.39
N LYS A 339 -31.37 -79.16 8.25
CA LYS A 339 -31.52 -80.40 9.04
C LYS A 339 -32.03 -80.32 10.47
#